data_AF-A0A4U0X1X4-F1
#
_entry.id   AF-A0A4U0X1X4-F1
#
_cell.length_a   1.000
_cell.length_b   1.000
_cell.length_c   1.000
_cell.angle_alpha   90.00
_cell.angle_beta   90.00
_cell.angle_gamma   90.00
#
_symmetry.space_group_name_H-M   'P 1'
#
loop_
_entity.id
_entity.type
_entity.pdbx_description
1 polymer ?
#
loop_
_entity_poly.entity_id
_entity_poly.type
_entity_poly.pdbx_seq_one_letter_code
_entity_poly.pdbx_strand_id
1 'polypeptide(L)'
;MFALCQALPGPGSTKMIYAINIIRSGFTVGILSFFLWSLPGAIAAYGLAVGISRIQETLPSPVYALLSGLNSATVGIIALAAVQLSNKAITDKLARIMVFFGGTAGMLYNALWYYPVLMVVGGITTIAWDLHWIPHNMHTFKRVFFRRPEQNPN
;
A
#
# COMPACT_ATOMS: atom_id res chain seq x y z
N MET A 1 14.82 -0.37 -7.88
CA MET A 1 13.92 -1.44 -7.39
C MET A 1 12.86 -0.94 -6.40
N PHE A 2 13.21 -0.28 -5.30
CA PHE A 2 12.20 0.21 -4.33
C PHE A 2 11.19 1.20 -4.94
N ALA A 3 11.64 2.16 -5.76
CA ALA A 3 10.72 3.07 -6.47
C ALA A 3 9.77 2.35 -7.46
N LEU A 4 10.27 1.32 -8.18
CA LEU A 4 9.45 0.48 -9.06
C LEU A 4 8.40 -0.32 -8.28
N CYS A 5 8.76 -0.88 -7.11
CA CYS A 5 7.84 -1.62 -6.27
C CYS A 5 6.73 -0.75 -5.65
N GLN A 6 7.02 0.55 -5.47
CA GLN A 6 6.05 1.56 -4.99
C GLN A 6 5.19 2.14 -6.12
N ALA A 7 5.61 2.01 -7.38
CA ALA A 7 4.85 2.49 -8.55
C ALA A 7 3.77 1.50 -9.02
N LEU A 8 3.96 0.19 -8.80
CA LEU A 8 2.96 -0.82 -9.14
C LEU A 8 1.99 -1.03 -7.96
N PRO A 9 0.71 -1.40 -8.16
CA PRO A 9 -0.20 -1.80 -7.07
C PRO A 9 0.19 -3.14 -6.41
N GLY A 10 0.04 -3.28 -5.08
CA GLY A 10 0.20 -4.56 -4.34
C GLY A 10 1.24 -4.57 -3.19
N PRO A 11 1.49 -5.73 -2.54
CA PRO A 11 2.46 -5.86 -1.43
C PRO A 11 3.90 -5.64 -1.87
N GLY A 12 4.66 -4.80 -1.15
CA GLY A 12 6.02 -4.42 -1.53
C GLY A 12 7.01 -5.60 -1.59
N SER A 13 6.90 -6.56 -0.68
CA SER A 13 7.77 -7.75 -0.62
C SER A 13 7.55 -8.69 -1.81
N THR A 14 6.30 -8.98 -2.16
CA THR A 14 5.96 -9.85 -3.30
C THR A 14 6.39 -9.23 -4.63
N LYS A 15 6.21 -7.91 -4.78
CA LYS A 15 6.67 -7.20 -5.98
C LYS A 15 8.18 -7.15 -6.09
N MET A 16 8.88 -6.97 -4.97
CA MET A 16 10.35 -6.98 -4.96
C MET A 16 10.90 -8.35 -5.36
N ILE A 17 10.36 -9.43 -4.80
CA ILE A 17 10.75 -10.81 -5.15
C ILE A 17 10.46 -11.08 -6.62
N TYR A 18 9.27 -10.72 -7.12
CA TYR A 18 8.90 -10.92 -8.51
C TYR A 18 9.79 -10.10 -9.48
N ALA A 19 10.01 -8.82 -9.19
CA ALA A 19 10.82 -7.93 -10.03
C ALA A 19 12.29 -8.37 -10.08
N ILE A 20 12.88 -8.80 -8.96
CA ILE A 20 14.27 -9.31 -8.93
C ILE A 20 14.38 -10.57 -9.80
N ASN A 21 13.43 -11.50 -9.68
CA ASN A 21 13.45 -12.74 -10.43
C ASN A 21 13.28 -12.52 -11.94
N ILE A 22 12.39 -11.62 -12.35
CA ILE A 22 12.23 -11.26 -13.77
C ILE A 22 13.51 -10.66 -14.36
N ILE A 23 14.16 -9.73 -13.65
CA ILE A 23 15.38 -9.08 -14.15
C ILE A 23 16.55 -10.09 -14.22
N ARG A 24 16.58 -11.11 -13.35
CA ARG A 24 17.69 -12.05 -13.27
C ARG A 24 17.57 -13.25 -14.22
N SER A 25 16.37 -13.83 -14.40
CA SER A 25 16.20 -15.06 -15.19
C SER A 25 14.91 -15.11 -16.03
N GLY A 26 14.26 -13.96 -16.26
CA GLY A 26 13.10 -13.85 -17.17
C GLY A 26 11.75 -14.19 -16.53
N PHE A 27 10.70 -14.19 -17.34
CA PHE A 27 9.29 -14.27 -16.88
C PHE A 27 8.94 -15.58 -16.17
N THR A 28 9.47 -16.71 -16.64
CA THR A 28 9.16 -18.06 -16.13
C THR A 28 9.56 -18.24 -14.66
N VAL A 29 10.73 -17.71 -14.25
CA VAL A 29 11.18 -17.80 -12.86
C VAL A 29 10.39 -16.85 -11.93
N GLY A 30 9.83 -15.76 -12.46
CA GLY A 30 8.99 -14.84 -11.70
C GLY A 30 7.70 -15.51 -11.24
N ILE A 31 7.08 -16.29 -12.14
CA ILE A 31 5.90 -17.10 -11.81
C ILE A 31 6.24 -18.20 -10.82
N LEU A 32 7.33 -18.96 -11.04
CA LEU A 32 7.74 -20.00 -10.09
C LEU A 32 8.02 -19.45 -8.70
N SER A 33 8.67 -18.29 -8.60
CA SER A 33 8.94 -17.61 -7.33
C SER A 33 7.66 -17.17 -6.63
N PHE A 34 6.65 -16.73 -7.38
CA PHE A 34 5.33 -16.38 -6.81
C PHE A 34 4.62 -17.59 -6.21
N PHE A 35 4.64 -18.73 -6.91
CA PHE A 35 4.07 -19.98 -6.39
C PHE A 35 4.86 -20.51 -5.20
N LEU A 36 6.19 -20.53 -5.27
CA LEU A 36 7.05 -21.00 -4.18
C LEU A 36 6.91 -20.12 -2.93
N TRP A 37 6.65 -18.82 -3.10
CA TRP A 37 6.39 -17.90 -1.99
C TRP A 37 4.97 -18.00 -1.43
N SER A 38 3.95 -18.22 -2.26
CA SER A 38 2.54 -18.30 -1.80
C SER A 38 2.16 -19.67 -1.24
N LEU A 39 2.76 -20.76 -1.74
CA LEU A 39 2.51 -22.14 -1.29
C LEU A 39 2.68 -22.35 0.22
N PRO A 40 3.78 -21.94 0.87
CA PRO A 40 3.95 -22.14 2.31
C PRO A 40 2.89 -21.38 3.12
N GLY A 41 2.48 -20.19 2.67
CA GLY A 41 1.38 -19.44 3.30
C GLY A 41 0.04 -20.16 3.18
N ALA A 42 -0.26 -20.71 1.99
CA ALA A 42 -1.47 -21.49 1.76
C ALA A 42 -1.50 -22.79 2.59
N ILE A 43 -0.36 -23.50 2.67
CA ILE A 43 -0.23 -24.72 3.49
C ILE A 43 -0.39 -24.40 4.97
N ALA A 44 0.19 -23.30 5.46
CA ALA A 44 0.05 -22.87 6.85
C ALA A 44 -1.41 -22.53 7.21
N ALA A 45 -2.10 -21.78 6.34
CA ALA A 45 -3.51 -21.45 6.53
C ALA A 45 -4.41 -22.71 6.49
N TYR A 46 -4.14 -23.62 5.56
CA TYR A 46 -4.86 -24.90 5.46
C TYR A 46 -4.61 -25.80 6.66
N GLY A 47 -3.36 -25.90 7.13
CA GLY A 47 -2.99 -26.65 8.33
C GLY A 47 -3.68 -26.12 9.59
N LEU A 48 -3.75 -24.79 9.74
CA LEU A 48 -4.51 -24.16 10.82
C LEU A 48 -6.02 -24.47 10.72
N ALA A 49 -6.60 -24.36 9.52
CA ALA A 49 -8.02 -24.66 9.30
C ALA A 49 -8.38 -26.12 9.65
N VAL A 50 -7.56 -27.08 9.23
CA VAL A 50 -7.74 -28.50 9.57
C VAL A 50 -7.50 -28.75 11.06
N GLY A 51 -6.49 -28.12 11.66
CA GLY A 51 -6.20 -28.23 13.09
C GLY A 51 -7.34 -27.73 13.98
N ILE A 52 -7.96 -26.60 13.61
CA ILE A 52 -9.14 -26.05 14.31
C ILE A 52 -10.36 -26.95 14.09
N SER A 53 -10.55 -27.49 12.88
CA SER A 53 -11.71 -28.34 12.54
C SER A 53 -11.71 -29.69 13.25
N ARG A 54 -10.56 -30.18 13.75
CA ARG A 54 -10.45 -31.44 14.48
C ARG A 54 -10.72 -31.32 15.98
N ILE A 55 -10.80 -30.09 16.51
CA ILE A 55 -11.15 -29.79 17.91
C ILE A 55 -12.61 -29.34 17.93
N GLN A 56 -13.52 -30.30 17.84
CA GLN A 56 -14.96 -30.06 17.99
C GLN A 56 -15.40 -30.57 19.35
N GLU A 57 -15.57 -29.64 20.30
CA GLU A 57 -16.73 -29.64 21.20
C GLU A 57 -16.93 -28.31 21.96
N THR A 58 -15.86 -27.53 22.18
CA THR A 58 -15.90 -26.10 22.51
C THR A 58 -14.56 -25.51 22.08
N LEU A 59 -14.50 -24.30 21.51
CA LEU A 59 -13.18 -23.70 21.20
C LEU A 59 -12.42 -23.58 22.54
N PRO A 60 -11.28 -24.29 22.72
CA PRO A 60 -10.52 -24.20 23.96
C PRO A 60 -10.16 -22.74 24.21
N SER A 61 -10.34 -22.24 25.44
CA SER A 61 -10.00 -20.87 25.84
C SER A 61 -8.68 -20.33 25.26
N PRO A 62 -7.58 -21.11 25.18
CA PRO A 62 -6.36 -20.63 24.54
C PRO A 62 -6.49 -20.32 23.04
N VAL A 63 -7.25 -21.09 22.25
CA VAL A 63 -7.45 -20.82 20.81
C VAL A 63 -8.30 -19.58 20.60
N TYR A 64 -9.33 -19.38 21.43
CA TYR A 64 -10.16 -18.17 21.40
C TYR A 64 -9.35 -16.91 21.75
N ALA A 65 -8.51 -17.00 22.78
CA ALA A 65 -7.60 -15.93 23.16
C ALA A 65 -6.58 -15.61 22.04
N LEU A 66 -6.08 -16.64 21.36
CA LEU A 66 -5.15 -16.49 20.24
C LEU A 66 -5.83 -15.87 19.01
N LEU A 67 -7.04 -16.29 18.65
CA LEU A 67 -7.83 -15.68 17.57
C LEU A 67 -8.17 -14.22 17.87
N SER A 68 -8.59 -13.92 19.11
CA SER A 68 -8.85 -12.55 19.56
C SER A 68 -7.57 -11.70 19.54
N GLY A 69 -6.45 -12.28 19.98
CA GLY A 69 -5.14 -11.65 19.92
C GLY A 69 -4.68 -11.37 18.48
N LEU A 70 -4.92 -12.32 17.56
CA LEU A 70 -4.57 -12.18 16.14
C LEU A 70 -5.43 -11.11 15.43
N ASN A 71 -6.72 -11.05 15.73
CA ASN A 71 -7.60 -9.99 15.23
C ASN A 71 -7.13 -8.62 15.72
N SER A 72 -6.84 -8.51 17.03
CA SER A 72 -6.29 -7.28 17.63
C SER A 72 -4.94 -6.88 17.01
N ALA A 73 -4.02 -7.83 16.81
CA ALA A 73 -2.73 -7.59 16.17
C ALA A 73 -2.90 -7.08 14.73
N THR A 74 -3.87 -7.61 13.99
CA THR A 74 -4.19 -7.15 12.63
C THR A 74 -4.60 -5.67 12.63
N VAL A 75 -5.48 -5.27 13.54
CA VAL A 75 -5.88 -3.86 13.70
C VAL A 75 -4.68 -2.98 14.06
N GLY A 76 -3.80 -3.42 14.96
CA GLY A 76 -2.58 -2.70 15.33
C GLY A 76 -1.63 -2.47 14.15
N ILE A 77 -1.42 -3.47 13.31
CA ILE A 77 -0.58 -3.37 12.11
C ILE A 77 -1.21 -2.41 11.09
N ILE A 78 -2.52 -2.49 10.87
CA ILE A 78 -3.25 -1.57 9.97
C ILE A 78 -3.16 -0.13 10.48
N ALA A 79 -3.35 0.09 11.78
CA ALA A 79 -3.23 1.40 12.40
C ALA A 79 -1.82 1.97 12.23
N LEU A 80 -0.78 1.16 12.47
CA LEU A 80 0.61 1.57 12.28
C LEU A 80 0.89 1.94 10.81
N ALA A 81 0.42 1.14 9.86
CA ALA A 81 0.56 1.42 8.43
C ALA A 81 -0.16 2.72 8.03
N ALA A 82 -1.36 2.96 8.57
CA ALA A 82 -2.12 4.18 8.35
C ALA A 82 -1.38 5.41 8.89
N VAL A 83 -0.79 5.33 10.09
CA VAL A 83 0.00 6.43 10.68
C VAL A 83 1.27 6.70 9.87
N GLN A 84 1.97 5.65 9.43
CA GLN A 84 3.16 5.82 8.58
C GLN A 84 2.80 6.47 7.23
N LEU A 85 1.69 6.06 6.62
CA LEU A 85 1.21 6.64 5.38
C LEU A 85 0.77 8.10 5.57
N SER A 86 0.07 8.39 6.67
CA SER A 86 -0.37 9.74 7.04
C SER A 86 0.82 10.67 7.26
N ASN A 87 1.83 10.26 8.03
CA ASN A 87 3.04 11.06 8.27
C ASN A 87 3.82 11.33 6.97
N LYS A 88 3.78 10.40 6.01
CA LYS A 88 4.44 10.59 4.72
C LYS A 88 3.63 11.43 3.73
N ALA A 89 2.30 11.43 3.86
CA ALA A 89 1.40 12.21 3.01
C ALA A 89 1.14 13.63 3.53
N ILE A 90 1.33 13.88 4.83
CA ILE A 90 1.16 15.21 5.44
C ILE A 90 2.43 16.02 5.20
N THR A 91 2.49 16.69 4.06
CA THR A 91 3.46 17.76 3.80
C THR A 91 2.89 19.13 4.18
N ASP A 92 1.56 19.28 4.14
CA ASP A 92 0.83 20.55 4.29
C ASP A 92 -0.35 20.48 5.28
N LYS A 93 -0.74 21.63 5.84
CA LYS A 93 -1.91 21.78 6.74
C LYS A 93 -3.22 21.25 6.12
N LEU A 94 -3.40 21.40 4.80
CA LEU A 94 -4.58 20.90 4.10
C LEU A 94 -4.61 19.36 4.03
N ALA A 95 -3.48 18.72 3.74
CA ALA A 95 -3.40 17.25 3.71
C ALA A 95 -3.76 16.64 5.07
N ARG A 96 -3.39 17.32 6.17
CA ARG A 96 -3.75 16.90 7.54
C ARG A 96 -5.26 16.97 7.79
N ILE A 97 -5.93 18.04 7.35
CA ILE A 97 -7.39 18.18 7.48
C ILE A 97 -8.10 17.10 6.64
N MET A 98 -7.58 16.81 5.45
CA MET A 98 -8.15 15.81 4.55
C MET A 98 -8.03 14.38 5.07
N VAL A 99 -6.90 14.02 5.67
CA VAL A 99 -6.74 12.71 6.32
C VAL A 99 -7.69 12.57 7.50
N PHE A 100 -7.85 13.62 8.31
CA PHE A 100 -8.75 13.61 9.46
C PHE A 100 -10.22 13.50 9.01
N PHE A 101 -10.62 14.32 8.04
CA PHE A 101 -11.98 14.31 7.49
C PHE A 101 -12.29 13.01 6.75
N GLY A 102 -11.36 12.48 5.94
CA GLY A 102 -11.50 11.19 5.27
C GLY A 102 -11.58 10.02 6.25
N GLY A 103 -10.82 10.06 7.35
CA GLY A 103 -10.89 9.08 8.43
C GLY A 103 -12.22 9.12 9.18
N THR A 104 -12.67 10.31 9.60
CA THR A 104 -13.95 10.49 10.29
C THR A 104 -15.14 10.12 9.40
N ALA A 105 -15.13 10.57 8.14
CA ALA A 105 -16.23 10.31 7.23
C ALA A 105 -16.26 8.85 6.74
N GLY A 106 -15.10 8.20 6.60
CA GLY A 106 -14.98 6.76 6.35
C GLY A 106 -15.49 5.90 7.51
N MET A 107 -15.47 6.40 8.76
CA MET A 107 -16.08 5.70 9.89
C MET A 107 -17.61 5.87 9.95
N LEU A 108 -18.16 7.00 9.48
CA LEU A 108 -19.61 7.27 9.53
C LEU A 108 -20.40 6.65 8.36
N TYR A 109 -19.78 6.36 7.21
CA TYR A 109 -20.48 5.88 6.01
C TYR A 109 -19.86 4.60 5.43
N ASN A 110 -20.54 3.47 5.64
CA ASN A 110 -20.15 2.15 5.12
C ASN A 110 -20.81 1.84 3.75
N ALA A 111 -20.82 2.81 2.84
CA ALA A 111 -21.31 2.61 1.47
C ALA A 111 -20.12 2.53 0.50
N LEU A 112 -20.03 1.46 -0.31
CA LEU A 112 -18.94 1.23 -1.27
C LEU A 112 -18.70 2.41 -2.23
N TRP A 113 -19.77 3.19 -2.51
CA TRP A 113 -19.73 4.38 -3.36
C TRP A 113 -19.05 5.60 -2.74
N TYR A 114 -18.81 5.58 -1.43
CA TYR A 114 -18.20 6.72 -0.73
C TYR A 114 -16.71 6.84 -1.00
N TYR A 115 -16.00 5.71 -1.14
CA TYR A 115 -14.58 5.68 -1.46
C TYR A 115 -14.22 6.35 -2.80
N PRO A 116 -14.90 6.09 -3.93
CA PRO A 116 -14.59 6.79 -5.17
C PRO A 116 -14.91 8.29 -5.11
N VAL A 117 -15.96 8.72 -4.40
CA VAL A 117 -16.25 10.15 -4.20
C VAL A 117 -15.15 10.83 -3.39
N LEU A 118 -14.71 10.20 -2.29
CA LEU A 118 -13.57 10.69 -1.50
C LEU A 118 -12.28 10.76 -2.33
N MET A 119 -12.04 9.80 -3.21
CA MET A 119 -10.88 9.82 -4.12
C MET A 119 -10.95 11.00 -5.10
N VAL A 120 -12.12 11.27 -5.68
CA VAL A 120 -12.31 12.37 -6.65
C VAL A 120 -12.18 13.73 -5.95
N VAL A 121 -12.86 13.94 -4.83
CA VAL A 121 -12.75 15.17 -4.03
C VAL A 121 -11.31 15.35 -3.51
N GLY A 122 -10.71 14.23 -3.09
CA GLY A 122 -9.30 14.06 -2.80
C GLY A 122 -8.40 14.67 -3.87
N GLY A 123 -8.48 14.11 -5.07
CA GLY A 123 -7.71 14.52 -6.23
C GLY A 123 -7.95 15.96 -6.65
N ILE A 124 -9.21 16.42 -6.72
CA ILE A 124 -9.54 17.80 -7.11
C ILE A 124 -8.93 18.80 -6.14
N THR A 125 -9.02 18.54 -4.82
CA THR A 125 -8.47 19.46 -3.81
C THR A 125 -6.94 19.48 -3.86
N THR A 126 -6.29 18.34 -4.08
CA THR A 126 -4.82 18.28 -4.27
C THR A 126 -4.38 19.01 -5.54
N ILE A 127 -5.09 18.83 -6.65
CA ILE A 127 -4.80 19.52 -7.92
C ILE A 127 -5.01 21.04 -7.78
N ALA A 128 -6.08 21.47 -7.11
CA ALA A 128 -6.35 22.88 -6.88
C ALA A 128 -5.26 23.54 -6.00
N TRP A 129 -4.76 22.84 -4.99
CA TRP A 129 -3.64 23.32 -4.16
C TRP A 129 -2.33 23.37 -4.95
N ASP A 130 -2.02 22.33 -5.72
CA ASP A 130 -0.82 22.27 -6.54
C ASP A 130 -0.84 23.35 -7.63
N LEU A 131 -1.96 23.56 -8.34
CA LEU A 131 -2.10 24.67 -9.30
C LEU A 131 -2.02 26.05 -8.64
N HIS A 132 -2.41 26.21 -7.38
CA HIS A 132 -2.30 27.47 -6.65
C HIS A 132 -0.85 27.73 -6.18
N TRP A 133 -0.06 26.69 -5.88
CA TRP A 133 1.34 26.80 -5.47
C TRP A 133 2.35 26.78 -6.64
N ILE A 134 2.02 26.11 -7.75
CA ILE A 134 2.81 26.02 -8.98
C ILE A 134 3.20 27.39 -9.60
N PRO A 135 2.37 28.47 -9.60
CA PRO A 135 2.81 29.75 -10.15
C PRO A 135 4.00 30.37 -9.41
N HIS A 136 4.31 29.95 -8.17
CA HIS A 136 5.47 30.44 -7.43
C HIS A 136 6.74 29.58 -7.63
N ASN A 137 6.62 28.27 -7.84
CA ASN A 137 7.77 27.34 -7.83
C ASN A 137 8.20 26.81 -9.22
N MET A 138 7.55 27.25 -10.31
CA MET A 138 7.79 26.78 -11.69
C MET A 138 9.21 27.04 -12.23
N HIS A 139 10.04 27.84 -11.55
CA HIS A 139 11.43 28.09 -11.99
C HIS A 139 12.37 26.88 -11.83
N THR A 140 12.02 25.89 -11.00
CA THR A 140 12.89 24.72 -10.74
C THR A 140 12.60 23.56 -11.69
N PHE A 141 11.33 23.32 -12.06
CA PHE A 141 10.94 22.18 -12.90
C PHE A 141 11.38 22.35 -14.37
N LYS A 142 11.39 23.58 -14.88
CA LYS A 142 11.90 23.87 -16.24
C LYS A 142 13.40 23.54 -16.41
N ARG A 143 14.21 23.57 -15.35
CA ARG A 143 15.66 23.29 -15.46
C ARG A 143 16.00 21.82 -15.62
N VAL A 144 15.15 20.90 -15.17
CA VAL A 144 15.39 19.45 -15.32
C VAL A 144 14.90 18.95 -16.68
N PHE A 145 13.80 19.49 -17.20
CA PHE A 145 13.23 19.05 -18.49
C PHE A 145 13.97 19.61 -19.72
N PHE A 146 14.69 20.73 -19.59
CA PHE A 146 15.37 21.40 -20.71
C PHE A 146 16.89 21.17 -20.79
N ARG A 147 17.41 20.10 -20.21
CA ARG A 147 18.81 19.69 -20.45
C ARG A 147 18.88 18.99 -21.81
N ARG A 148 19.06 19.77 -22.88
CA ARG A 148 19.42 19.28 -24.21
C ARG A 148 20.67 18.38 -24.08
N PRO A 149 20.72 17.21 -24.74
CA PRO A 149 21.98 16.51 -24.92
C PRO A 149 22.82 17.34 -25.89
N GLU A 150 23.74 18.15 -25.37
CA GLU A 150 24.77 18.76 -26.22
C GLU A 150 25.70 17.66 -26.75
N GLN A 151 25.78 17.68 -28.07
CA GLN A 151 26.64 16.91 -28.96
C GLN A 151 28.03 16.65 -28.41
N ASN A 152 28.43 15.38 -28.53
CA ASN A 152 29.81 14.92 -28.61
C ASN A 152 30.56 15.61 -29.77
N PRO A 153 31.76 16.17 -29.56
CA PRO A 153 32.76 16.27 -30.60
C PRO A 153 33.94 15.33 -30.30
N ASN A 154 34.11 14.36 -31.21
CA ASN A 154 35.32 13.66 -31.66
C ASN A 154 36.48 13.46 -30.68
#